data_AF-A0AAD5KB18-F1
#
_entry.id   AF-A0AAD5KB18-F1
#
_cell.length_a   1.000
_cell.length_b   1.000
_cell.length_c   1.000
_cell.angle_alpha   90.00
_cell.angle_beta   90.00
_cell.angle_gamma   90.00
#
_symmetry.space_group_name_H-M   'P 1'
#
loop_
_entity.id
_entity.type
_entity.pdbx_description
1 polymer ?
#
loop_
_entity_poly.entity_id
_entity_poly.type
_entity_poly.pdbx_seq_one_letter_code
_entity_poly.pdbx_strand_id
1 'polypeptide(L)'
;MSIPTTPASSTPASTPPSVDFRNATIENHWNDPPHTIFKKKSDEQLENDRSHDEIVESLTTVLNHCQPVFTSGPNKRVYTDTAQRINGMLKEIDNGEIPPHVMQSLASLSKESKEWDTAKEIHTKLMTTEYEKHGGWLLGLRRLIDLYSKASSS
;
A
#
# COMPACT_ATOMS: atom_id res chain seq x y z
N MET A 1 -24.78 1.86 69.03
CA MET A 1 -24.45 1.43 67.67
C MET A 1 -25.60 1.86 66.76
N SER A 2 -25.29 2.74 65.81
CA SER A 2 -25.93 3.04 64.51
C SER A 2 -27.46 3.24 64.35
N ILE A 3 -27.81 4.44 63.87
CA ILE A 3 -29.05 4.87 63.14
C ILE A 3 -28.98 4.43 61.66
N PRO A 4 -30.12 4.28 60.93
CA PRO A 4 -30.73 5.38 60.13
C PRO A 4 -32.29 5.35 60.11
N THR A 5 -33.10 6.42 60.05
CA THR A 5 -33.29 7.61 59.15
C THR A 5 -34.14 7.35 57.88
N THR A 6 -35.49 7.46 58.02
CA THR A 6 -36.56 8.08 57.15
C THR A 6 -36.66 7.80 55.61
N PRO A 7 -37.64 8.35 54.85
CA PRO A 7 -39.12 8.22 54.87
C PRO A 7 -39.70 7.85 53.46
N ALA A 8 -40.99 7.51 53.32
CA ALA A 8 -41.64 7.38 52.00
C ALA A 8 -42.72 8.46 51.79
N SER A 9 -42.48 9.28 50.78
CA SER A 9 -43.21 10.50 50.42
C SER A 9 -44.33 10.23 49.41
N SER A 10 -45.35 11.08 49.48
CA SER A 10 -46.56 11.14 48.66
C SER A 10 -46.25 11.51 47.19
N THR A 11 -46.93 10.91 46.23
CA THR A 11 -46.83 11.27 44.79
C THR A 11 -48.13 11.96 44.33
N PRO A 12 -48.07 13.16 43.70
CA PRO A 12 -49.21 13.74 42.99
C PRO A 12 -49.16 13.44 41.48
N ALA A 13 -50.32 13.50 40.85
CA ALA A 13 -50.60 13.18 39.44
C ALA A 13 -49.83 14.05 38.42
N SER A 14 -49.36 13.44 37.31
CA SER A 14 -48.75 14.13 36.16
C SER A 14 -49.70 14.20 34.96
N THR A 15 -49.90 15.41 34.44
CA THR A 15 -50.51 15.76 33.15
C THR A 15 -49.58 15.37 31.98
N PRO A 16 -50.12 15.02 30.79
CA PRO A 16 -49.29 14.74 29.62
C PRO A 16 -48.71 16.02 29.00
N PRO A 17 -47.47 16.00 28.46
CA PRO A 17 -46.85 17.17 27.84
C PRO A 17 -47.40 17.43 26.43
N SER A 18 -47.78 18.68 26.16
CA SER A 18 -48.09 19.19 24.82
C SER A 18 -46.78 19.33 24.04
N VAL A 19 -46.61 18.53 22.99
CA VAL A 19 -45.42 18.58 22.12
C VAL A 19 -45.68 19.60 21.02
N ASP A 20 -45.08 20.78 21.16
CA ASP A 20 -45.15 21.87 20.18
C ASP A 20 -44.21 21.56 19.01
N PHE A 21 -44.76 21.35 17.81
CA PHE A 21 -43.98 20.99 16.59
C PHE A 21 -43.00 22.07 16.13
N ARG A 22 -43.07 23.29 16.67
CA ARG A 22 -42.23 24.41 16.27
C ARG A 22 -40.80 24.35 16.78
N ASN A 23 -40.51 23.47 17.75
CA ASN A 23 -39.18 23.32 18.34
C ASN A 23 -38.64 21.88 18.28
N ALA A 24 -39.16 21.06 17.37
CA ALA A 24 -38.61 19.74 17.12
C ALA A 24 -37.29 19.89 16.33
N THR A 25 -36.15 19.78 17.00
CA THR A 25 -34.87 19.53 16.35
C THR A 25 -34.91 18.12 15.77
N ILE A 26 -35.29 18.00 14.50
CA ILE A 26 -35.36 16.72 13.78
C ILE A 26 -33.93 16.35 13.39
N GLU A 27 -33.29 15.52 14.20
CA GLU A 27 -31.86 15.14 14.09
C GLU A 27 -31.56 14.17 12.93
N ASN A 28 -32.58 13.66 12.23
CA ASN A 28 -32.41 12.77 11.08
C ASN A 28 -33.12 13.32 9.83
N HIS A 29 -32.39 14.15 9.08
CA HIS A 29 -32.85 14.70 7.80
C HIS A 29 -32.63 13.64 6.70
N TRP A 30 -33.71 13.12 6.12
CA TRP A 30 -33.69 12.09 5.06
C TRP A 30 -33.02 12.56 3.75
N ASN A 31 -32.63 13.83 3.68
CA ASN A 31 -31.94 14.45 2.55
C ASN A 31 -30.49 14.84 2.86
N ASP A 32 -29.86 14.21 3.86
CA ASP A 32 -28.41 14.30 4.03
C ASP A 32 -27.78 13.29 3.05
N PRO A 33 -27.11 13.74 1.97
CA PRO A 33 -26.48 12.82 1.04
C PRO A 33 -25.41 12.03 1.81
N PRO A 34 -25.34 10.69 1.66
CA PRO A 34 -24.36 9.89 2.38
C PRO A 34 -22.95 10.38 2.05
N HIS A 35 -22.30 11.04 3.02
CA HIS A 35 -20.94 11.55 2.94
C HIS A 35 -19.85 10.47 2.74
N THR A 36 -20.25 9.20 2.61
CA THR A 36 -19.36 8.05 2.52
C THR A 36 -19.17 7.49 1.11
N ILE A 37 -19.91 7.96 0.10
CA ILE A 37 -19.88 7.35 -1.25
C ILE A 37 -18.72 7.86 -2.11
N PHE A 38 -18.23 9.08 -1.87
CA PHE A 38 -17.09 9.64 -2.59
C PHE A 38 -15.92 9.90 -1.64
N LYS A 39 -15.23 8.85 -1.20
CA LYS A 39 -13.85 9.01 -0.72
C LYS A 39 -13.01 9.39 -1.94
N LYS A 40 -12.92 10.70 -2.22
CA LYS A 40 -11.93 11.25 -3.14
C LYS A 40 -10.57 10.79 -2.61
N LYS A 41 -9.94 9.83 -3.28
CA LYS A 41 -8.55 9.44 -2.99
C LYS A 41 -7.75 10.75 -2.92
N SER A 42 -7.00 10.95 -1.85
CA SER A 42 -6.08 12.09 -1.75
C SER A 42 -5.12 12.06 -2.93
N ASP A 43 -4.59 13.21 -3.33
CA ASP A 43 -3.64 13.32 -4.45
C ASP A 43 -2.46 12.36 -4.28
N GLU A 44 -1.91 12.28 -3.06
CA GLU A 44 -0.88 11.32 -2.65
C GLU A 44 -1.29 9.85 -2.87
N GLN A 45 -2.56 9.53 -2.63
CA GLN A 45 -3.05 8.15 -2.75
C GLN A 45 -3.24 7.76 -4.23
N LEU A 46 -3.55 8.72 -5.11
CA LEU A 46 -3.58 8.53 -6.57
C LEU A 46 -2.17 8.43 -7.16
N GLU A 47 -1.22 9.22 -6.66
CA GLU A 47 0.18 9.16 -7.09
C GLU A 47 0.82 7.82 -6.69
N ASN A 48 0.48 7.30 -5.52
CA ASN A 48 0.94 6.01 -5.04
C ASN A 48 0.36 4.83 -5.87
N ASP A 49 -0.93 4.93 -6.25
CA ASP A 49 -1.61 3.98 -7.15
C ASP A 49 -0.94 3.95 -8.53
N ARG A 50 -0.63 5.13 -9.10
CA ARG A 50 0.08 5.25 -10.38
C ARG A 50 1.49 4.70 -10.31
N SER A 51 2.21 5.04 -9.24
CA SER A 51 3.56 4.54 -9.00
C SER A 51 3.57 3.00 -8.89
N HIS A 52 2.54 2.42 -8.27
CA HIS A 52 2.37 0.97 -8.20
C HIS A 52 2.25 0.34 -9.60
N ASP A 53 1.32 0.81 -10.43
CA ASP A 53 1.15 0.32 -11.81
C ASP A 53 2.44 0.47 -12.63
N GLU A 54 3.11 1.63 -12.56
CA GLU A 54 4.36 1.91 -13.27
C GLU A 54 5.48 0.93 -12.86
N ILE A 55 5.62 0.62 -11.57
CA ILE A 55 6.62 -0.32 -11.05
C ILE A 55 6.32 -1.75 -11.51
N VAL A 56 5.06 -2.18 -11.38
CA VAL A 56 4.63 -3.54 -11.76
C VAL A 56 4.85 -3.76 -13.26
N GLU A 57 4.44 -2.80 -14.09
CA GLU A 57 4.59 -2.87 -15.54
C GLU A 57 6.06 -2.94 -15.95
N SER A 58 6.91 -2.07 -15.40
CA SER A 58 8.33 -2.02 -15.79
C SER A 58 9.07 -3.32 -15.45
N LEU A 59 8.87 -3.84 -14.24
CA LEU A 59 9.56 -5.04 -13.77
C LEU A 59 9.06 -6.29 -14.48
N THR A 60 7.75 -6.36 -14.74
CA THR A 60 7.15 -7.43 -15.53
C THR A 60 7.70 -7.40 -16.96
N THR A 61 7.87 -6.21 -17.55
CA THR A 61 8.48 -6.04 -18.87
C THR A 61 9.93 -6.54 -18.89
N VAL A 62 10.73 -6.16 -17.89
CA VAL A 62 12.13 -6.61 -17.76
C VAL A 62 12.21 -8.13 -17.58
N LEU A 63 11.35 -8.73 -16.76
CA LEU A 63 11.26 -10.18 -16.59
C LEU A 63 10.89 -10.90 -17.91
N ASN A 64 9.87 -10.41 -18.61
CA ASN A 64 9.46 -10.96 -19.90
C ASN A 64 10.55 -10.87 -20.97
N HIS A 65 11.34 -9.78 -20.95
CA HIS A 65 12.50 -9.63 -21.83
C HIS A 65 13.61 -10.64 -21.50
N CYS A 66 13.87 -10.87 -20.21
CA CYS A 66 14.86 -11.84 -19.75
C CYS A 66 14.42 -13.30 -19.96
N GLN A 67 13.11 -13.57 -19.97
CA GLN A 67 12.56 -14.92 -20.04
C GLN A 67 13.13 -15.74 -21.21
N PRO A 68 12.99 -15.35 -22.50
CA PRO A 68 13.44 -16.19 -23.62
C PRO A 68 14.96 -16.40 -23.65
N VAL A 69 15.74 -15.47 -23.08
CA VAL A 69 17.21 -15.54 -23.05
C VAL A 69 17.70 -16.54 -22.00
N PHE A 70 17.02 -16.61 -20.85
CA PHE A 70 17.44 -17.43 -19.71
C PHE A 70 16.55 -18.66 -19.46
N THR A 71 15.58 -18.96 -20.31
CA THR A 71 14.77 -20.19 -20.26
C THR A 71 15.59 -21.47 -20.48
N SER A 72 16.79 -21.34 -21.05
CA SER A 72 17.68 -22.44 -21.39
C SER A 72 19.12 -22.08 -21.02
N GLY A 73 19.84 -23.01 -20.39
CA GLY A 73 21.25 -22.83 -20.02
C GLY A 73 21.51 -22.67 -18.51
N PRO A 74 22.77 -22.38 -18.13
CA PRO A 74 23.23 -22.39 -16.74
C PRO A 74 22.56 -21.31 -15.86
N ASN A 75 22.07 -20.23 -16.47
CA ASN A 75 21.41 -19.13 -15.77
C ASN A 75 19.92 -19.38 -15.49
N LYS A 76 19.32 -20.48 -15.99
CA LYS A 76 17.89 -20.78 -15.78
C LYS A 76 17.51 -20.77 -14.31
N ARG A 77 18.30 -21.44 -13.47
CA ARG A 77 18.04 -21.51 -12.02
C ARG A 77 18.12 -20.13 -11.36
N VAL A 78 19.06 -19.29 -11.82
CA VAL A 78 19.24 -17.92 -11.33
C VAL A 78 18.06 -17.04 -11.74
N TYR A 79 17.62 -17.14 -13.00
CA TYR A 79 16.44 -16.45 -13.48
C TYR A 79 15.17 -16.87 -12.71
N THR A 80 14.95 -18.17 -12.51
CA THR A 80 13.77 -18.66 -11.76
C THR A 80 13.76 -18.16 -10.31
N ASP A 81 14.89 -18.20 -9.58
CA ASP A 81 14.98 -17.62 -8.23
C ASP A 81 14.71 -16.11 -8.25
N THR A 82 15.28 -15.40 -9.23
CA THR A 82 15.07 -13.96 -9.39
C THR A 82 13.61 -13.64 -9.65
N ALA A 83 12.95 -14.33 -10.59
CA ALA A 83 11.54 -14.14 -10.90
C ALA A 83 10.64 -14.42 -9.68
N GLN A 84 10.93 -15.47 -8.90
CA GLN A 84 10.18 -15.77 -7.67
C GLN A 84 10.32 -14.64 -6.64
N ARG A 85 11.52 -14.10 -6.45
CA ARG A 85 11.77 -12.98 -5.54
C ARG A 85 11.05 -11.71 -5.97
N ILE A 86 11.09 -11.38 -7.27
CA ILE A 86 10.39 -10.20 -7.81
C ILE A 86 8.88 -10.38 -7.68
N ASN A 87 8.33 -11.57 -7.95
CA ASN A 87 6.90 -11.83 -7.73
C ASN A 87 6.50 -11.68 -6.25
N GLY A 88 7.40 -12.05 -5.32
CA GLY A 88 7.20 -11.79 -3.88
C GLY A 88 7.06 -10.28 -3.59
N MET A 89 7.96 -9.47 -4.14
CA MET A 89 7.87 -8.01 -4.03
C MET A 89 6.58 -7.46 -4.62
N LEU A 90 6.19 -7.89 -5.83
CA LEU A 90 4.96 -7.42 -6.47
C LEU A 90 3.74 -7.72 -5.59
N LYS A 91 3.74 -8.87 -4.90
CA LYS A 91 2.70 -9.21 -3.93
C LYS A 91 2.73 -8.34 -2.68
N GLU A 92 3.91 -8.03 -2.14
CA GLU A 92 4.04 -7.09 -1.02
C GLU A 92 3.56 -5.68 -1.40
N ILE A 93 3.79 -5.24 -2.65
CA ILE A 93 3.25 -3.97 -3.15
C ILE A 93 1.72 -4.02 -3.24
N ASP A 94 1.15 -5.08 -3.82
CA ASP A 94 -0.31 -5.26 -3.95
C ASP A 94 -1.02 -5.31 -2.59
N ASN A 95 -0.39 -5.95 -1.60
CA ASN A 95 -0.89 -6.00 -0.22
C ASN A 95 -0.72 -4.67 0.53
N GLY A 96 -0.01 -3.68 -0.03
CA GLY A 96 0.32 -2.42 0.65
C GLY A 96 1.27 -2.59 1.84
N GLU A 97 2.09 -3.64 1.83
CA GLU A 97 3.08 -3.94 2.88
C GLU A 97 4.38 -3.12 2.70
N ILE A 98 4.52 -2.47 1.55
CA ILE A 98 5.67 -1.63 1.19
C ILE A 98 5.43 -0.20 1.67
N PRO A 99 6.33 0.37 2.48
CA PRO A 99 6.19 1.74 2.93
C PRO A 99 6.37 2.74 1.78
N PRO A 100 5.73 3.92 1.84
CA PRO A 100 5.67 4.87 0.71
C PRO A 100 7.05 5.38 0.26
N HIS A 101 8.00 5.50 1.18
CA HIS A 101 9.37 5.91 0.83
C HIS A 101 10.12 4.84 0.00
N VAL A 102 9.82 3.55 0.21
CA VAL A 102 10.34 2.45 -0.61
C VAL A 102 9.64 2.45 -1.96
N MET A 103 8.31 2.66 -1.98
CA MET A 103 7.54 2.78 -3.22
C MET A 103 8.10 3.89 -4.13
N GLN A 104 8.39 5.07 -3.58
CA GLN A 104 8.98 6.18 -4.32
C GLN A 104 10.38 5.86 -4.83
N SER A 105 11.19 5.16 -4.03
CA SER A 105 12.52 4.70 -4.45
C SER A 105 12.43 3.66 -5.58
N LEU A 106 11.48 2.74 -5.52
CA LEU A 106 11.20 1.76 -6.56
C LEU A 106 10.67 2.40 -7.85
N ALA A 107 9.79 3.40 -7.74
CA ALA A 107 9.28 4.17 -8.87
C ALA A 107 10.39 4.99 -9.55
N SER A 108 11.36 5.47 -8.76
CA SER A 108 12.55 6.14 -9.31
C SER A 108 13.44 5.13 -10.02
N LEU A 109 13.66 3.96 -9.41
CA LEU A 109 14.46 2.88 -10.01
C LEU A 109 13.83 2.32 -11.30
N SER A 110 12.50 2.21 -11.37
CA SER A 110 11.80 1.75 -12.57
C SER A 110 11.97 2.73 -13.73
N LYS A 111 11.95 4.04 -13.47
CA LYS A 111 12.17 5.10 -14.47
C LYS A 111 13.63 5.15 -14.94
N GLU A 112 14.55 4.98 -14.02
CA GLU A 112 16.01 5.02 -14.27
C GLU A 112 16.57 3.71 -14.82
N SER A 113 15.73 2.74 -15.19
CA SER A 113 16.15 1.42 -15.70
C SER A 113 16.95 1.45 -17.01
N LYS A 114 17.14 2.62 -17.63
CA LYS A 114 18.04 2.87 -18.77
C LYS A 114 19.45 3.30 -18.34
N GLU A 115 19.60 3.87 -17.15
CA GLU A 115 20.84 4.43 -16.59
C GLU A 115 21.26 3.58 -15.36
N TRP A 116 22.13 2.60 -15.60
CA TRP A 116 22.42 1.55 -14.62
C TRP A 116 23.12 2.03 -13.35
N ASP A 117 23.83 3.16 -13.38
CA ASP A 117 24.54 3.69 -12.22
C ASP A 117 23.59 4.32 -11.20
N THR A 118 22.65 5.15 -11.65
CA THR A 118 21.61 5.73 -10.77
C THR A 118 20.74 4.65 -10.13
N ALA A 119 20.36 3.63 -10.90
CA ALA A 119 19.60 2.49 -10.38
C ALA A 119 20.36 1.71 -9.28
N LYS A 120 21.69 1.57 -9.42
CA LYS A 120 22.53 0.92 -8.41
C LYS A 120 22.68 1.75 -7.13
N GLU A 121 22.75 3.07 -7.25
CA GLU A 121 22.79 3.96 -6.07
C GLU A 121 21.49 3.87 -5.27
N ILE A 122 20.35 3.92 -5.95
CA ILE A 122 19.02 3.76 -5.31
C ILE A 122 18.91 2.37 -4.66
N HIS A 123 19.36 1.32 -5.35
CA HIS A 123 19.39 -0.04 -4.81
C HIS A 123 20.26 -0.15 -3.56
N THR A 124 21.45 0.46 -3.59
CA THR A 124 22.39 0.46 -2.46
C THR A 124 21.77 1.18 -1.26
N LYS A 125 21.09 2.29 -1.49
CA LYS A 125 20.36 3.02 -0.45
C LYS A 125 19.25 2.18 0.16
N LEU A 126 18.45 1.48 -0.65
CA LEU A 126 17.42 0.56 -0.15
C LEU A 126 18.02 -0.60 0.66
N MET A 127 19.20 -1.10 0.28
CA MET A 127 19.91 -2.13 1.01
C MET A 127 20.47 -1.68 2.36
N THR A 128 20.67 -0.38 2.59
CA THR A 128 21.11 0.11 3.90
C THR A 128 19.95 0.47 4.81
N THR A 129 18.80 0.84 4.26
CA THR A 129 17.65 1.29 5.06
C THR A 129 16.65 0.18 5.34
N GLU A 130 16.36 -0.69 4.36
CA GLU A 130 15.17 -1.56 4.40
C GLU A 130 15.51 -3.06 4.22
N TYR A 131 16.79 -3.42 4.30
CA TYR A 131 17.26 -4.79 4.08
C TYR A 131 16.69 -5.81 5.07
N GLU A 132 16.50 -5.44 6.34
CA GLU A 132 16.01 -6.38 7.35
C GLU A 132 14.59 -6.89 7.05
N LYS A 133 13.74 -6.06 6.45
CA LYS A 133 12.36 -6.43 6.08
C LYS A 133 12.24 -6.94 4.66
N HIS A 134 12.94 -6.31 3.72
CA HIS A 134 12.71 -6.48 2.28
C HIS A 134 13.93 -7.06 1.53
N GLY A 135 14.99 -7.45 2.24
CA GLY A 135 16.25 -7.92 1.67
C GLY A 135 16.13 -9.13 0.74
N GLY A 136 15.11 -9.97 0.96
CA GLY A 136 14.83 -11.15 0.14
C GLY A 136 14.62 -10.79 -1.33
N TRP A 137 13.74 -9.83 -1.62
CA TRP A 137 13.47 -9.40 -2.99
C TRP A 137 14.39 -8.28 -3.47
N LEU A 138 14.96 -7.48 -2.58
CA LEU A 138 15.98 -6.49 -2.95
C LEU A 138 17.20 -7.16 -3.61
N LEU A 139 17.61 -8.34 -3.14
CA LEU A 139 18.66 -9.13 -3.79
C LEU A 139 18.25 -9.61 -5.19
N GLY A 140 16.97 -9.96 -5.36
CA GLY A 140 16.38 -10.29 -6.65
C GLY A 140 16.43 -9.11 -7.63
N LEU A 141 16.13 -7.90 -7.15
CA LEU A 141 16.12 -6.68 -7.97
C LEU A 141 17.49 -6.39 -8.59
N ARG A 142 18.57 -6.51 -7.80
CA ARG A 142 19.94 -6.39 -8.33
C ARG A 142 20.26 -7.44 -9.37
N ARG A 143 19.91 -8.71 -9.10
CA ARG A 143 20.14 -9.81 -10.05
C ARG A 143 19.35 -9.62 -11.34
N LEU A 144 18.15 -9.07 -11.26
CA LEU A 144 17.32 -8.77 -12.43
C LEU A 144 18.01 -7.73 -13.32
N ILE A 145 18.57 -6.67 -12.73
CA ILE A 145 19.37 -5.66 -13.42
C ILE A 145 20.58 -6.30 -14.12
N ASP A 146 21.34 -7.14 -13.41
CA ASP A 146 22.48 -7.86 -13.99
C ASP A 146 22.08 -8.79 -15.15
N LEU A 147 20.94 -9.48 -15.03
CA LEU A 147 20.41 -10.38 -16.07
C LEU A 147 19.95 -9.60 -17.30
N TYR A 148 19.24 -8.49 -17.12
CA TYR A 148 18.78 -7.65 -18.22
C TYR A 148 19.95 -7.01 -18.96
N SER A 149 20.96 -6.53 -18.25
CA SER A 149 22.20 -6.01 -18.85
C SER A 149 22.90 -7.07 -19.72
N LYS A 150 22.97 -8.32 -19.23
CA LYS A 150 23.50 -9.46 -20.01
C LYS A 150 22.65 -9.80 -21.22
N ALA A 151 21.33 -9.79 -21.09
CA ALA A 151 20.39 -10.05 -22.19
C ALA A 151 20.48 -8.97 -23.28
N SER A 152 20.65 -7.71 -22.89
CA SER A 152 20.80 -6.57 -23.82
C SER A 152 22.15 -6.55 -24.54
N SER A 153 23.14 -7.28 -24.01
CA SER A 153 24.49 -7.37 -24.58
C SER A 153 24.71 -8.65 -25.40
N SER A 154 23.71 -9.54 -25.48
CA SER A 154 23.71 -10.73 -26.36
C SER A 154 22.99 -10.46 -27.66
#